data_AF-Z9JK47-F1
#
_entry.id   AF-Z9JK47-F1
#
_cell.length_a   1.000
_cell.length_b   1.000
_cell.length_c   1.000
_cell.angle_alpha   90.00
_cell.angle_beta   90.00
_cell.angle_gamma   90.00
#
_symmetry.space_group_name_H-M   'P 1'
#
loop_
_entity.id
_entity.type
_entity.pdbx_description
1 polymer ?
#
loop_
_entity_poly.entity_id
_entity_poly.type
_entity_poly.pdbx_seq_one_letter_code
_entity_poly.pdbx_strand_id
1 'polypeptide(L)' 'MWESDNTINGYATSVSNQIQPGDVFFGHWADRIIPLWSGLDLTIAPYSLNTGGGTRIIVFQDIDFNTRCPESVYYAAAA' A
#
# COMPACT_ATOMS: atom_id res chain seq x y z
N MET A 1 7.29 -22.73 3.25
CA MET A 1 5.96 -22.23 2.81
C MET A 1 6.07 -21.49 1.50
N TRP A 2 7.13 -20.69 1.30
CA TRP A 2 7.46 -20.17 -0.03
C TRP A 2 8.17 -21.20 -0.89
N GLU A 3 7.68 -21.31 -2.11
CA GLU A 3 8.38 -21.96 -3.20
C GLU A 3 9.48 -21.06 -3.76
N SER A 4 10.39 -21.62 -4.57
CA SER A 4 11.55 -20.90 -5.11
C SER A 4 11.20 -19.71 -6.00
N ASP A 5 9.95 -19.61 -6.44
CA ASP A 5 9.42 -18.56 -7.31
C ASP A 5 8.61 -17.50 -6.55
N ASN A 6 8.74 -17.43 -5.22
CA ASN A 6 8.02 -16.49 -4.38
C ASN A 6 6.49 -16.65 -4.47
N THR A 7 6.04 -17.89 -4.68
CA THR A 7 4.63 -18.28 -4.60
C THR A 7 4.36 -19.16 -3.37
N ILE A 8 3.09 -19.24 -2.99
CA ILE A 8 2.56 -20.21 -2.05
C ILE A 8 1.38 -20.88 -2.74
N ASN A 9 1.43 -22.21 -2.89
CA ASN A 9 0.43 -22.98 -3.63
C ASN A 9 0.17 -22.44 -5.06
N GLY A 10 1.21 -21.92 -5.72
CA GLY A 10 1.11 -21.34 -7.07
C GLY A 10 0.53 -19.93 -7.14
N TYR A 11 0.17 -19.31 -6.00
CA TYR A 11 -0.27 -17.93 -5.94
C TYR A 11 0.90 -17.00 -5.65
N ALA A 12 0.99 -15.91 -6.42
CA ALA A 12 1.96 -14.85 -6.16
C ALA A 12 1.76 -14.28 -4.75
N THR A 13 2.85 -14.12 -4.02
CA THR A 13 2.81 -13.69 -2.63
C THR A 13 3.75 -12.53 -2.38
N SER A 14 3.36 -11.65 -1.46
CA SER A 14 4.12 -10.46 -1.11
C SER A 14 3.97 -10.20 0.38
N VAL A 15 5.07 -9.78 1.01
CA VAL A 15 5.14 -9.42 2.43
C VAL A 15 5.34 -7.93 2.55
N SER A 16 4.66 -7.34 3.53
CA SER A 16 4.73 -5.92 3.80
C SER A 16 4.64 -5.67 5.30
N ASN A 17 5.28 -4.61 5.77
CA ASN A 17 5.15 -4.13 7.14
C ASN A 17 3.82 -3.40 7.41
N GLN A 18 2.94 -3.30 6.40
CA GLN A 18 1.63 -2.63 6.49
C GLN A 18 0.53 -3.52 7.12
N ILE A 19 0.82 -4.78 7.43
CA ILE A 19 -0.12 -5.73 8.04
C ILE A 19 0.42 -6.20 9.40
N GLN A 20 -0.46 -6.63 10.31
CA GLN A 20 0.01 -7.12 11.62
C GLN A 20 0.76 -8.45 11.47
N PRO A 21 1.68 -8.77 12.39
CA PRO A 21 2.41 -10.03 12.35
C PRO A 21 1.47 -11.23 12.37
N GLY A 22 1.61 -12.11 11.37
CA GLY A 22 0.85 -13.35 11.25
C GLY A 22 -0.51 -13.20 10.56
N ASP A 23 -0.96 -11.97 10.27
CA ASP A 23 -2.14 -11.76 9.45
C ASP A 23 -1.87 -12.07 7.99
N VAL A 24 -2.89 -12.55 7.29
CA VAL A 24 -2.82 -12.89 5.87
C VAL A 24 -4.04 -12.37 5.13
N PHE A 25 -3.80 -11.68 4.01
CA PHE A 25 -4.81 -11.34 3.02
C PHE A 25 -4.70 -12.29 1.82
N PHE A 26 -5.82 -12.87 1.42
CA PHE A 26 -5.90 -13.73 0.25
C PHE A 26 -7.14 -13.40 -0.56
N GLY A 27 -7.03 -13.44 -1.89
CA GLY A 27 -8.16 -13.16 -2.76
C GLY A 27 -7.75 -12.71 -4.15
N HIS A 28 -8.73 -12.29 -4.93
CA HIS A 28 -8.52 -11.76 -6.27
C HIS A 28 -8.21 -10.26 -6.23
N TRP A 29 -6.93 -9.91 -6.36
CA TRP A 29 -6.47 -8.52 -6.27
C TRP A 29 -6.94 -7.62 -7.42
N ALA A 30 -7.36 -8.19 -8.57
CA ALA A 30 -7.87 -7.39 -9.67
C ALA A 30 -9.27 -6.78 -9.39
N ASP A 31 -9.96 -7.22 -8.33
CA ASP A 31 -11.23 -6.63 -7.88
C ASP A 31 -11.04 -5.44 -6.93
N ARG A 32 -9.80 -5.15 -6.51
CA ARG A 32 -9.46 -3.96 -5.73
C ARG A 32 -9.23 -2.78 -6.67
N ILE A 33 -9.97 -1.71 -6.42
CA ILE A 33 -9.93 -0.49 -7.20
C ILE A 33 -9.32 0.60 -6.32
N ILE A 34 -8.21 1.17 -6.77
CA ILE A 34 -7.51 2.26 -6.09
C ILE A 34 -7.40 3.42 -7.10
N PRO A 35 -8.40 4.31 -7.16
CA PRO A 35 -8.33 5.48 -8.02
C PRO A 35 -7.52 6.59 -7.36
N LEU A 36 -6.80 7.33 -8.21
CA LEU A 36 -6.10 8.56 -7.86
C LEU A 36 -6.90 9.73 -8.43
N TRP A 37 -7.08 10.82 -7.69
CA TRP A 37 -7.74 12.04 -8.20
C TRP A 37 -6.74 13.06 -8.74
N SER A 38 -5.47 12.95 -8.35
CA SER A 38 -4.33 13.66 -8.91
C SER A 38 -3.09 12.74 -8.96
N GLY A 39 -2.00 13.24 -9.55
CA GLY A 39 -0.70 12.59 -9.45
C GLY A 39 -0.06 12.75 -8.06
N LEU A 40 1.20 12.34 -7.96
CA LEU A 40 2.04 12.65 -6.81
C LEU A 40 2.48 14.12 -6.88
N ASP A 41 1.99 14.95 -5.98
CA ASP A 41 2.35 16.36 -5.90
C ASP A 41 3.55 16.56 -4.99
N LEU A 42 4.61 17.19 -5.51
CA LEU A 42 5.85 17.48 -4.78
C LEU A 42 6.08 18.98 -4.72
N THR A 43 6.05 19.55 -3.52
CA THR A 43 6.24 20.98 -3.29
C THR A 43 7.41 21.22 -2.35
N ILE A 44 8.33 22.10 -2.74
CA ILE A 44 9.40 22.58 -1.87
C ILE A 44 8.82 23.72 -1.03
N ALA A 45 8.90 23.63 0.31
CA ALA A 45 8.42 24.66 1.22
C ALA A 45 9.58 25.62 1.59
N PRO A 46 9.70 26.79 0.95
CA PRO A 46 10.93 27.58 0.96
C PRO A 46 11.18 28.34 2.28
N TYR A 47 10.16 28.48 3.14
CA TYR A 47 10.27 29.29 4.36
C TYR A 47 10.18 28.49 5.66
N SER A 48 9.82 27.20 5.63
CA SER A 48 9.58 26.43 6.86
C SER A 48 10.84 26.08 7.66
N LEU A 49 12.04 26.16 7.07
CA LEU A 49 13.32 25.81 7.70
C LEU A 49 14.45 26.81 7.38
N ASN A 50 14.10 28.04 6.98
CA ASN A 50 15.06 29.05 6.52
C ASN A 50 16.13 29.39 7.57
N THR A 51 15.76 29.50 8.85
CA THR A 51 16.71 29.81 9.93
C THR A 51 17.62 28.64 10.31
N GLY A 52 17.23 27.40 9.98
CA GLY A 52 17.97 26.17 10.30
C GLY A 52 18.75 25.57 9.13
N GLY A 53 18.72 26.20 7.94
CA GLY A 53 19.40 25.71 6.73
C GLY A 53 18.79 24.44 6.12
N GLY A 54 17.61 24.01 6.57
CA GLY A 54 16.96 22.80 6.09
C GLY A 54 16.11 23.05 4.85
N THR A 55 16.03 22.07 3.95
CA THR A 55 15.04 22.05 2.84
C THR A 55 13.89 21.14 3.23
N ARG A 56 12.66 21.66 3.24
CA ARG A 56 11.47 20.86 3.46
C ARG A 56 10.81 20.55 2.13
N ILE A 57 10.60 19.26 1.87
CA ILE A 57 9.83 18.76 0.75
C ILE A 57 8.52 18.21 1.30
N ILE A 58 7.40 18.64 0.72
CA ILE A 58 6.06 18.15 1.03
C ILE A 58 5.63 17.30 -0.17
N VAL A 59 5.24 16.07 0.11
CA VAL A 59 4.75 15.12 -0.89
C VAL A 59 3.31 14.78 -0.54
N PHE A 60 2.40 14.95 -1.50
CA PHE A 60 0.98 14.71 -1.32
C PHE A 60 0.47 13.76 -2.41
N GLN A 61 -0.34 12.79 -2.00
CA GLN A 61 -1.04 11.90 -2.90
C GLN A 61 -2.42 11.61 -2.29
N ASP A 62 -3.46 11.89 -3.05
CA ASP A 62 -4.83 11.49 -2.73
C ASP A 62 -5.17 10.16 -3.41
N ILE A 63 -5.76 9.24 -2.64
CA ILE A 63 -6.22 7.93 -3.11
C ILE A 63 -7.52 7.57 -2.40
N ASP A 64 -8.43 6.94 -3.13
CA ASP A 64 -9.58 6.25 -2.54
C ASP A 64 -9.42 4.73 -2.64
N PHE A 65 -10.28 3.99 -1.94
CA PHE A 65 -10.30 2.53 -1.99
C PHE A 65 -11.72 2.03 -2.21
N ASN A 66 -11.89 1.14 -3.20
CA ASN A 66 -13.15 0.45 -3.43
C ASN A 66 -12.93 -1.01 -3.83
N THR A 67 -13.97 -1.82 -3.72
CA THR A 67 -13.98 -3.22 -4.14
C THR A 67 -15.19 -3.51 -5.00
N ARG A 68 -14.97 -4.17 -6.13
CA ARG A 68 -16.08 -4.62 -6.98
C ARG A 68 -16.86 -5.78 -6.36
N CYS A 69 -16.15 -6.82 -5.92
CA CYS A 69 -16.70 -8.04 -5.35
C CYS A 69 -16.08 -8.29 -3.96
N PRO A 70 -16.67 -7.82 -2.85
CA PRO A 70 -16.08 -7.96 -1.52
C PRO A 70 -15.88 -9.41 -1.10
N GLU A 71 -16.73 -10.33 -1.55
CA GLU A 71 -16.65 -11.77 -1.30
C GLU A 71 -15.41 -12.45 -1.90
N SER A 72 -14.70 -11.78 -2.83
CA SER A 72 -13.47 -12.29 -3.45
C SER A 72 -12.22 -12.14 -2.58
N VAL A 73 -12.33 -11.48 -1.42
CA VAL A 73 -11.20 -11.18 -0.53
C VAL A 73 -11.47 -11.68 0.88
N TYR A 74 -10.46 -12.34 1.44
CA TYR A 74 -10.47 -12.93 2.76
C TYR A 74 -9.30 -12.40 3.58
N TYR A 75 -9.57 -12.21 4.86
CA TYR A 75 -8.59 -11.82 5.87
C TYR A 75 -8.56 -12.90 6.95
N ALA A 76 -7.37 -13.40 7.24
CA ALA A 76 -7.12 -14.31 8.35
C ALA A 76 -6.23 -13.60 9.36
N ALA A 77 -6.67 -13.53 10.61
CA ALA A 77 -5.89 -12.97 11.70
C ALA A 77 -4.98 -14.04 12.31
N ALA A 78 -3.83 -13.61 12.81
CA ALA A 78 -3.02 -14.46 13.68
C ALA A 78 -3.79 -14.83 14.96
N ALA A 79 -3.60 -16.07 15.44
CA ALA A 79 -4.14 -16.55 16.71
C ALA A 79 -3.35 -16.04 17.92
#